data_AF-A0A496LKD6-F1
#
_entry.id   AF-A0A496LKD6-F1
#
_cell.length_a   1.000
_cell.length_b   1.000
_cell.length_c   1.000
_cell.angle_alpha   90.00
_cell.angle_beta   90.00
_cell.angle_gamma   90.00
#
_symmetry.space_group_name_H-M   'P 1'
#
loop_
_entity.id
_entity.type
_entity.pdbx_description
1 polymer ?
#
loop_
_entity_poly.entity_id
_entity_poly.type
_entity_poly.pdbx_seq_one_letter_code
_entity_poly.pdbx_strand_id
1 'polypeptide(L)'
;MNEPYIVKISDSDAMMFGCEADERVREFAAKFDGWEYESEFERTSYLLGTDVFIEVASEESLNEGALRAQIPNEKALDADGGTTFLSLREWDGKEHWRVRASGEILRAISEDEDGGAAYLLLSPRHIAAEELRGAFADKPPQEFARIIESLEAKYDCKDRMLCYVVCYFTPKGKEGMRADFGV
;
A
#
# COMPACT_ATOMS: atom_id res chain seq x y z
N MET A 1 12.73 13.10 -6.08
CA MET A 1 12.25 12.95 -4.69
C MET A 1 12.15 11.45 -4.46
N ASN A 2 12.69 10.90 -3.38
CA ASN A 2 12.66 9.44 -3.13
C ASN A 2 11.56 9.03 -2.15
N GLU A 3 10.68 9.97 -1.81
CA GLU A 3 9.58 9.73 -0.88
C GLU A 3 8.61 8.69 -1.44
N PRO A 4 8.09 7.79 -0.59
CA PRO A 4 7.03 6.88 -0.97
C PRO A 4 5.79 7.62 -1.47
N TYR A 5 5.09 7.02 -2.42
CA TYR A 5 3.85 7.56 -2.97
C TYR A 5 2.88 6.43 -3.30
N ILE A 6 1.65 6.78 -3.68
CA ILE A 6 0.65 5.81 -4.14
C ILE A 6 0.02 6.26 -5.45
N VAL A 7 -0.28 5.30 -6.32
CA VAL A 7 -1.00 5.50 -7.58
C VAL A 7 -2.22 4.60 -7.66
N LYS A 8 -3.31 5.12 -8.22
CA LYS A 8 -4.41 4.28 -8.70
C LYS A 8 -3.93 3.49 -9.92
N ILE A 9 -4.19 2.18 -9.95
CA ILE A 9 -3.83 1.31 -11.09
C ILE A 9 -5.06 0.68 -11.76
N SER A 10 -6.19 0.59 -11.07
CA SER A 10 -7.48 0.20 -11.66
C SER A 10 -8.61 0.89 -10.88
N ASP A 11 -9.86 0.66 -11.25
CA ASP A 11 -11.01 1.14 -10.47
C ASP A 11 -11.14 0.44 -9.10
N SER A 12 -10.48 -0.69 -8.88
CA SER A 12 -10.53 -1.48 -7.64
C SER A 12 -9.19 -1.56 -6.88
N ASP A 13 -8.09 -1.12 -7.48
CA ASP A 13 -6.73 -1.39 -6.99
C ASP A 13 -5.85 -0.14 -7.00
N ALA A 14 -4.94 -0.08 -6.02
CA ALA A 14 -3.88 0.91 -5.96
C ALA A 14 -2.53 0.25 -5.69
N MET A 15 -1.45 0.94 -6.10
CA MET A 15 -0.08 0.52 -5.85
C MET A 15 0.67 1.60 -5.08
N MET A 16 1.09 1.24 -3.87
CA MET A 16 2.05 2.01 -3.10
C MET A 16 3.47 1.69 -3.58
N PHE A 17 4.30 2.71 -3.72
CA PHE A 17 5.68 2.60 -4.19
C PHE A 17 6.66 3.08 -3.13
N GLY A 18 7.73 2.31 -2.93
CA GLY A 18 8.87 2.68 -2.10
C GLY A 18 10.19 2.59 -2.86
N CYS A 19 11.05 3.60 -2.69
CA CYS A 19 12.42 3.58 -3.21
C CYS A 19 13.39 3.26 -2.06
N GLU A 20 14.32 2.32 -2.23
CA GLU A 20 15.34 1.97 -1.21
C GLU A 20 16.31 3.12 -0.87
N ALA A 21 16.29 4.20 -1.65
CA ALA A 21 16.97 5.44 -1.29
C ALA A 21 16.33 6.16 -0.09
N ASP A 22 15.09 5.79 0.28
CA ASP A 22 14.45 6.14 1.55
C ASP A 22 14.79 5.09 2.61
N GLU A 23 15.30 5.53 3.76
CA GLU A 23 15.73 4.66 4.84
C GLU A 23 14.61 3.77 5.38
N ARG A 24 13.37 4.27 5.45
CA ARG A 24 12.21 3.51 5.95
C ARG A 24 11.88 2.33 5.04
N VAL A 25 11.98 2.55 3.73
CA VAL A 25 11.75 1.51 2.72
C VAL A 25 12.85 0.46 2.80
N ARG A 26 14.11 0.88 2.94
CA ARG A 26 15.24 -0.04 3.08
C ARG A 26 15.15 -0.87 4.37
N GLU A 27 14.77 -0.27 5.49
CA GLU A 27 14.54 -0.97 6.76
C GLU A 27 13.40 -1.98 6.66
N PHE A 28 12.32 -1.62 5.96
CA PHE A 28 11.21 -2.53 5.70
C PHE A 28 11.64 -3.72 4.85
N ALA A 29 12.29 -3.48 3.70
CA ALA A 29 12.77 -4.55 2.83
C ALA A 29 13.71 -5.50 3.58
N ALA A 30 14.64 -4.97 4.39
CA ALA A 30 15.55 -5.78 5.19
C ALA A 30 14.85 -6.57 6.31
N LYS A 31 13.77 -6.04 6.89
CA LYS A 31 12.99 -6.74 7.92
C LYS A 31 12.26 -7.96 7.36
N PHE A 32 11.69 -7.81 6.16
CA PHE A 32 10.81 -8.83 5.57
C PHE A 32 11.51 -9.72 4.54
N ASP A 33 12.81 -9.53 4.30
CA ASP A 33 13.63 -10.42 3.46
C ASP A 33 13.58 -11.88 3.98
N GLY A 34 13.10 -12.79 3.14
CA GLY A 34 12.91 -14.20 3.46
C GLY A 34 11.61 -14.51 4.21
N TRP A 35 10.75 -13.51 4.42
CA TRP A 35 9.41 -13.66 4.97
C TRP A 35 8.34 -13.66 3.86
N GLU A 36 8.70 -13.92 2.62
CA GLU A 36 7.75 -13.99 1.51
C GLU A 36 7.12 -15.39 1.35
N TYR A 37 5.85 -15.42 0.96
CA TYR A 37 5.22 -16.62 0.41
C TYR A 37 4.69 -16.33 -1.01
N GLU A 38 4.85 -17.30 -1.90
CA GLU A 38 4.44 -17.20 -3.31
C GLU A 38 2.93 -16.96 -3.41
N SER A 39 2.51 -15.91 -4.11
CA SER A 39 1.10 -15.74 -4.46
C SER A 39 0.76 -16.50 -5.74
N GLU A 40 -0.49 -16.47 -6.15
CA GLU A 40 -0.94 -16.96 -7.46
C GLU A 40 -0.37 -16.17 -8.65
N PHE A 41 0.28 -15.03 -8.41
CA PHE A 41 0.85 -14.16 -9.43
C PHE A 41 2.37 -14.23 -9.40
N GLU A 42 2.96 -14.59 -10.54
CA GLU A 42 4.41 -14.65 -10.71
C GLU A 42 5.07 -13.32 -10.28
N ARG A 43 6.21 -13.41 -9.60
CA ARG A 43 6.97 -12.26 -9.07
C ARG A 43 6.18 -11.33 -8.15
N THR A 44 5.05 -11.79 -7.63
CA THR A 44 4.30 -11.12 -6.57
C THR A 44 4.20 -12.07 -5.39
N SER A 45 4.29 -11.55 -4.17
CA SER A 45 4.31 -12.38 -2.97
C SER A 45 3.41 -11.81 -1.88
N TYR A 46 2.98 -12.68 -0.98
CA TYR A 46 2.43 -12.27 0.30
C TYR A 46 3.56 -12.12 1.32
N LEU A 47 3.40 -11.22 2.30
CA LEU A 47 4.33 -11.07 3.42
C LEU A 47 3.85 -11.91 4.62
N LEU A 48 4.73 -12.79 5.10
CA LEU A 48 4.55 -13.70 6.22
C LEU A 48 4.95 -12.99 7.52
N GLY A 49 4.06 -13.06 8.53
CA GLY A 49 4.30 -12.49 9.85
C GLY A 49 3.59 -11.15 10.02
N THR A 50 2.66 -11.11 10.98
CA THR A 50 1.89 -9.94 11.42
C THR A 50 1.45 -9.05 10.26
N ASP A 51 0.57 -9.60 9.42
CA ASP A 51 0.08 -9.09 8.14
C ASP A 51 0.18 -7.58 8.04
N VAL A 52 1.25 -7.10 7.39
CA VAL A 52 1.36 -5.69 7.07
C VAL A 52 0.14 -5.32 6.25
N PHE A 53 -0.55 -4.25 6.64
CA PHE A 53 -1.75 -3.78 5.96
C PHE A 53 -1.69 -2.28 5.73
N ILE A 54 -2.55 -1.83 4.83
CA ILE A 54 -2.76 -0.42 4.55
C ILE A 54 -4.08 0.01 5.19
N GLU A 55 -4.10 1.18 5.81
CA GLU A 55 -5.32 1.80 6.29
C GLU A 55 -5.31 3.32 6.12
N VAL A 56 -6.48 3.93 6.24
CA VAL A 56 -6.59 5.38 6.30
C VAL A 56 -6.05 5.91 7.62
N ALA A 57 -5.15 6.89 7.54
CA ALA A 57 -4.69 7.70 8.66
C ALA A 57 -5.14 9.15 8.45
N SER A 58 -5.83 9.72 9.44
CA SER A 58 -6.16 11.16 9.47
C SER A 58 -5.00 11.97 10.05
N GLU A 59 -4.92 13.27 9.74
CA GLU A 59 -3.96 14.18 10.40
C GLU A 59 -4.12 14.21 11.94
N GLU A 60 -5.32 13.90 12.47
CA GLU A 60 -5.58 13.84 13.91
C GLU A 60 -4.81 12.71 14.63
N SER A 61 -4.37 11.68 13.91
CA SER A 61 -3.47 10.64 14.45
C SER A 61 -2.10 11.18 14.89
N LEU A 62 -1.74 12.41 14.48
CA LEU A 62 -0.58 13.14 15.00
C LEU A 62 -0.73 13.56 16.48
N ASN A 63 -1.94 13.49 17.03
CA ASN A 63 -2.30 13.98 18.36
C ASN A 63 -3.00 12.95 19.26
N GLU A 64 -2.93 11.64 18.96
CA GLU A 64 -3.60 10.60 19.77
C GLU A 64 -2.89 10.27 21.10
N GLY A 65 -2.69 11.31 21.91
CA GLY A 65 -3.10 11.29 23.31
C GLY A 65 -4.58 11.65 23.51
N ALA A 66 -5.39 11.89 22.48
CA ALA A 66 -6.78 12.31 22.65
C ALA A 66 -7.77 11.74 21.61
N LEU A 67 -8.70 10.95 22.17
CA LEU A 67 -10.09 10.71 21.74
C LEU A 67 -10.41 9.76 20.57
N ARG A 68 -10.75 8.54 21.00
CA ARG A 68 -11.88 7.69 20.58
C ARG A 68 -12.86 8.27 19.55
N ALA A 69 -13.10 7.41 18.56
CA ALA A 69 -14.33 7.16 17.82
C ALA A 69 -14.84 8.29 16.93
N GLN A 70 -14.61 8.12 15.62
CA GLN A 70 -15.58 8.43 14.57
C GLN A 70 -15.19 7.76 13.25
N ILE A 71 -16.08 6.93 12.72
CA ILE A 71 -16.04 6.44 11.34
C ILE A 71 -16.45 7.62 10.46
N PRO A 72 -15.65 8.05 9.46
CA PRO A 72 -16.09 9.08 8.54
C PRO A 72 -17.22 8.51 7.68
N ASN A 73 -18.38 9.16 7.78
CA ASN A 73 -19.54 8.92 6.94
C ASN A 73 -19.18 9.23 5.47
N GLU A 74 -19.64 8.42 4.51
CA GLU A 74 -19.33 8.49 3.07
C GLU A 74 -19.59 9.87 2.43
N LYS A 75 -20.35 10.75 3.09
CA LYS A 75 -20.65 12.11 2.64
C LYS A 75 -19.63 13.19 3.01
N ALA A 76 -18.58 12.86 3.77
CA ALA A 76 -17.57 13.84 4.19
C ALA A 76 -16.38 13.99 3.22
N LEU A 77 -16.25 13.09 2.23
CA LEU A 77 -15.11 13.08 1.30
C LEU A 77 -15.11 14.25 0.29
N ASP A 78 -16.19 15.01 0.20
CA ASP A 78 -16.35 16.06 -0.82
C ASP A 78 -16.26 17.50 -0.27
N ALA A 79 -16.08 17.70 1.04
CA ALA A 79 -16.27 19.02 1.66
C ALA A 79 -15.10 19.58 2.47
N ASP A 80 -14.05 18.80 2.75
CA ASP A 80 -12.88 19.33 3.46
C ASP A 80 -11.61 19.04 2.68
N GLY A 81 -10.82 20.08 2.43
CA GLY A 81 -9.50 19.99 1.83
C GLY A 81 -8.46 19.36 2.77
N GLY A 82 -8.89 18.43 3.61
CA GLY A 82 -8.06 17.66 4.53
C GLY A 82 -7.15 16.71 3.78
N THR A 83 -5.90 16.61 4.21
CA THR A 83 -4.97 15.65 3.64
C THR A 83 -5.26 14.26 4.20
N THR A 84 -5.85 13.37 3.39
CA THR A 84 -5.97 11.97 3.78
C THR A 84 -4.67 11.22 3.49
N PHE A 85 -4.21 10.43 4.44
CA PHE A 85 -3.05 9.58 4.30
C PHE A 85 -3.44 8.10 4.30
N LEU A 86 -2.64 7.29 3.62
CA LEU A 86 -2.66 5.84 3.75
C LEU A 86 -1.37 5.43 4.47
N SER A 87 -1.52 4.71 5.57
CA SER A 87 -0.43 4.21 6.40
C SER A 87 -0.18 2.74 6.09
N LEU A 88 1.08 2.37 5.86
CA LEU A 88 1.52 0.97 5.84
C LEU A 88 1.97 0.59 7.25
N ARG A 89 1.28 -0.35 7.87
CA ARG A 89 1.47 -0.67 9.29
C ARG A 89 1.32 -2.14 9.61
N GLU A 90 1.79 -2.49 10.81
CA GLU A 90 1.65 -3.81 11.41
C GLU A 90 0.51 -3.82 12.45
N TRP A 91 -0.01 -5.02 12.75
CA TRP A 91 -1.06 -5.23 13.76
C TRP A 91 -0.65 -4.79 15.18
N ASP A 92 0.65 -4.87 15.50
CA ASP A 92 1.21 -4.40 16.79
C ASP A 92 1.21 -2.87 16.94
N GLY A 93 0.81 -2.15 15.88
CA GLY A 93 0.67 -0.72 15.84
C GLY A 93 1.84 0.01 15.18
N LYS A 94 2.94 -0.67 14.84
CA LYS A 94 4.09 -0.03 14.18
C LYS A 94 3.73 0.47 12.78
N GLU A 95 3.90 1.77 12.55
CA GLU A 95 3.82 2.38 11.22
C GLU A 95 5.21 2.35 10.54
N HIS A 96 5.26 1.93 9.28
CA HIS A 96 6.48 1.96 8.47
C HIS A 96 6.63 3.29 7.73
N TRP A 97 5.60 3.67 6.99
CA TRP A 97 5.47 4.99 6.41
C TRP A 97 4.00 5.25 6.03
N ARG A 98 3.72 6.50 5.68
CA ARG A 98 2.43 6.91 5.17
C ARG A 98 2.61 7.76 3.92
N VAL A 99 1.62 7.70 3.04
CA VAL A 99 1.59 8.41 1.76
C VAL A 99 0.31 9.21 1.65
N ARG A 100 0.37 10.37 0.99
CA ARG A 100 -0.83 11.14 0.69
C ARG A 100 -1.66 10.41 -0.36
N ALA A 101 -2.96 10.27 -0.11
CA ALA A 101 -3.90 9.67 -1.04
C ALA A 101 -4.91 10.70 -1.53
N SER A 102 -5.28 10.64 -2.80
CA SER A 102 -6.41 11.41 -3.34
C SER A 102 -7.72 10.70 -3.01
N GLY A 103 -8.83 11.44 -3.02
CA GLY A 103 -10.17 10.83 -2.90
C GLY A 103 -10.46 9.81 -4.00
N GLU A 104 -9.83 9.93 -5.17
CA GLU A 104 -9.93 8.95 -6.24
C GLU A 104 -9.29 7.61 -5.86
N ILE A 105 -8.09 7.63 -5.29
CA ILE A 105 -7.39 6.42 -4.82
C ILE A 105 -8.17 5.76 -3.69
N LEU A 106 -8.68 6.56 -2.75
CA LEU A 106 -9.47 6.05 -1.63
C LEU A 106 -10.73 5.33 -2.12
N ARG A 107 -11.49 5.96 -3.02
CA ARG A 107 -12.69 5.33 -3.61
C ARG A 107 -12.35 4.02 -4.31
N ALA A 108 -11.23 3.96 -5.04
CA ALA A 108 -10.85 2.74 -5.75
C ALA A 108 -10.57 1.56 -4.81
N ILE A 109 -9.84 1.79 -3.72
CA ILE A 109 -9.47 0.70 -2.79
C ILE A 109 -10.52 0.42 -1.70
N SER A 110 -11.55 1.28 -1.58
CA SER A 110 -12.61 1.18 -0.58
C SER A 110 -13.97 0.78 -1.17
N GLU A 111 -14.02 0.22 -2.37
CA GLU A 111 -15.27 -0.28 -2.95
C GLU A 111 -15.84 -1.45 -2.15
N ASP A 112 -14.98 -2.25 -1.51
CA ASP A 112 -15.38 -3.31 -0.58
C ASP A 112 -15.50 -2.73 0.84
N GLU A 113 -16.62 -3.04 1.52
CA GLU A 113 -16.88 -2.62 2.90
C GLU A 113 -15.83 -3.16 3.88
N ASP A 114 -15.25 -4.33 3.60
CA ASP A 114 -14.23 -4.96 4.43
C ASP A 114 -12.80 -4.55 3.97
N GLY A 115 -12.68 -4.07 2.73
CA GLY A 115 -11.49 -3.45 2.15
C GLY A 115 -11.01 -4.13 0.86
N GLY A 116 -10.24 -3.41 0.03
CA GLY A 116 -9.70 -3.88 -1.26
C GLY A 116 -8.27 -4.43 -1.22
N ALA A 117 -7.83 -4.94 -2.37
CA ALA A 117 -6.44 -5.30 -2.59
C ALA A 117 -5.61 -4.05 -2.89
N ALA A 118 -4.47 -3.94 -2.22
CA ALA A 118 -3.44 -2.98 -2.57
C ALA A 118 -2.15 -3.72 -2.88
N TYR A 119 -1.29 -3.11 -3.68
CA TYR A 119 0.02 -3.64 -4.00
C TYR A 119 1.10 -2.74 -3.45
N LEU A 120 2.21 -3.34 -3.04
CA LEU A 120 3.41 -2.63 -2.63
C LEU A 120 4.55 -2.99 -3.58
N LEU A 121 5.06 -2.01 -4.32
CA LEU A 121 6.24 -2.18 -5.15
C LEU A 121 7.44 -1.46 -4.52
N LEU A 122 8.49 -2.22 -4.23
CA LEU A 122 9.78 -1.71 -3.76
C LEU A 122 10.81 -1.76 -4.87
N SER A 123 11.60 -0.71 -5.00
CA SER A 123 12.63 -0.61 -6.03
C SER A 123 13.91 0.03 -5.50
N PRO A 124 15.10 -0.44 -5.93
CA PRO A 124 16.37 0.21 -5.62
C PRO A 124 16.53 1.55 -6.34
N ARG A 125 15.69 1.84 -7.34
CA ARG A 125 15.72 3.07 -8.14
C ARG A 125 14.38 3.79 -8.07
N HIS A 126 14.44 5.11 -8.03
CA HIS A 126 13.22 5.92 -8.11
C HIS A 126 12.55 5.77 -9.47
N ILE A 127 11.25 5.52 -9.46
CA ILE A 127 10.36 5.53 -10.61
C ILE A 127 9.41 6.72 -10.41
N ALA A 128 9.12 7.47 -11.47
CA ALA A 128 8.15 8.56 -11.38
C ALA A 128 6.73 7.99 -11.24
N ALA A 129 5.85 8.69 -10.51
CA ALA A 129 4.48 8.23 -10.28
C ALA A 129 3.68 8.08 -11.59
N GLU A 130 3.89 8.97 -12.55
CA GLU A 130 3.25 8.94 -13.87
C GLU A 130 3.72 7.74 -14.69
N GLU A 131 5.01 7.39 -14.58
CA GLU A 131 5.57 6.22 -15.25
C GLU A 131 5.03 4.93 -14.64
N LEU A 132 5.03 4.84 -13.31
CA LEU A 132 4.50 3.67 -12.61
C LEU A 132 3.02 3.48 -12.93
N ARG A 133 2.23 4.56 -12.88
CA ARG A 133 0.82 4.53 -13.28
C ARG A 133 0.68 4.08 -14.74
N GLY A 134 1.45 4.64 -15.67
CA GLY A 134 1.39 4.27 -17.08
C GLY A 134 1.76 2.80 -17.35
N ALA A 135 2.60 2.21 -16.51
CA ALA A 135 3.02 0.81 -16.63
C ALA A 135 1.94 -0.17 -16.15
N PHE A 136 1.27 0.16 -15.03
CA PHE A 136 0.32 -0.73 -14.35
C PHE A 136 -1.17 -0.42 -14.59
N ALA A 137 -1.50 0.74 -15.16
CA ALA A 137 -2.89 1.16 -15.38
C ALA A 137 -3.68 0.13 -16.20
N ASP A 138 -4.81 -0.30 -15.65
CA ASP A 138 -5.76 -1.26 -16.20
C ASP A 138 -5.10 -2.60 -16.58
N LYS A 139 -3.96 -2.93 -15.94
CA LYS A 139 -3.25 -4.18 -16.12
C LYS A 139 -3.69 -5.17 -15.06
N PRO A 140 -4.03 -6.41 -15.46
CA PRO A 140 -4.38 -7.42 -14.49
C PRO A 140 -3.11 -7.94 -13.80
N PRO A 141 -3.18 -8.43 -12.55
CA PRO A 141 -2.00 -8.85 -11.78
C PRO A 141 -1.12 -9.92 -12.49
N GLN A 142 -1.70 -10.73 -13.39
CA GLN A 142 -0.97 -11.70 -14.21
C GLN A 142 0.06 -11.06 -15.16
N GLU A 143 -0.07 -9.76 -15.47
CA GLU A 143 0.91 -9.03 -16.28
C GLU A 143 2.03 -8.40 -15.44
N PHE A 144 1.91 -8.36 -14.11
CA PHE A 144 2.83 -7.60 -13.25
C PHE A 144 4.27 -8.11 -13.37
N ALA A 145 4.50 -9.43 -13.43
CA ALA A 145 5.82 -10.00 -13.62
C ALA A 145 6.56 -9.39 -14.83
N ARG A 146 5.89 -9.35 -15.99
CA ARG A 146 6.46 -8.80 -17.23
C ARG A 146 6.70 -7.29 -17.15
N ILE A 147 5.80 -6.58 -16.47
CA ILE A 147 5.94 -5.14 -16.25
C ILE A 147 7.16 -4.86 -15.36
N ILE A 148 7.30 -5.59 -14.26
CA ILE A 148 8.43 -5.50 -13.33
C ILE A 148 9.74 -5.81 -14.05
N GLU A 149 9.81 -6.89 -14.82
CA GLU A 149 11.00 -7.22 -15.63
C GLU A 149 11.38 -6.11 -16.61
N SER A 150 10.38 -5.48 -17.25
CA SER A 150 10.60 -4.37 -18.17
C SER A 150 11.13 -3.13 -17.45
N LEU A 151 10.61 -2.83 -16.27
CA LEU A 151 11.09 -1.73 -15.42
C LEU A 151 12.52 -2.01 -14.93
N GLU A 152 12.80 -3.22 -14.47
CA GLU A 152 14.13 -3.62 -14.04
C GLU A 152 15.18 -3.50 -15.15
N ALA A 153 14.82 -3.90 -16.38
CA ALA A 153 15.67 -3.71 -17.54
C ALA A 153 15.90 -2.22 -17.85
N LYS A 154 14.86 -1.38 -17.73
CA LYS A 154 14.96 0.07 -17.95
C LYS A 154 15.84 0.78 -16.92
N TYR A 155 15.76 0.36 -15.66
CA TYR A 155 16.44 0.99 -14.52
C TYR A 155 17.75 0.32 -14.12
N ASP A 156 18.19 -0.69 -14.86
CA ASP A 156 19.42 -1.46 -14.62
C ASP A 156 19.47 -2.03 -13.19
N CYS A 157 18.38 -2.71 -12.81
CA CYS A 157 18.21 -3.32 -11.49
C CYS A 157 17.50 -4.68 -11.57
N LYS A 158 17.98 -5.52 -12.49
CA LYS A 158 17.49 -6.88 -12.71
C LYS A 158 17.36 -7.69 -11.41
N ASP A 159 16.21 -8.33 -11.24
CA ASP A 159 15.86 -9.22 -10.11
C ASP A 159 15.96 -8.54 -8.73
N ARG A 160 15.70 -7.23 -8.68
CA ARG A 160 15.81 -6.41 -7.45
C ARG A 160 14.55 -5.62 -7.11
N MET A 161 13.53 -5.62 -7.96
CA MET A 161 12.23 -5.06 -7.60
C MET A 161 11.39 -6.14 -6.90
N LEU A 162 10.76 -5.74 -5.80
CA LEU A 162 9.93 -6.61 -4.97
C LEU A 162 8.48 -6.13 -5.06
N CYS A 163 7.55 -7.04 -5.34
CA CYS A 163 6.13 -6.72 -5.44
C CYS A 163 5.35 -7.58 -4.44
N TYR A 164 4.55 -6.94 -3.59
CA TYR A 164 3.76 -7.60 -2.56
C TYR A 164 2.28 -7.33 -2.75
N VAL A 165 1.45 -8.34 -2.48
CA VAL A 165 0.03 -8.15 -2.22
C VAL A 165 -0.14 -7.75 -0.76
N VAL A 166 -0.84 -6.65 -0.51
CA VAL A 166 -1.07 -6.07 0.81
C VAL A 166 -2.55 -5.77 0.97
N CYS A 167 -3.15 -6.17 2.09
CA CYS A 167 -4.56 -5.87 2.34
C CYS A 167 -4.73 -4.38 2.66
N TYR A 168 -5.72 -3.73 2.05
CA TYR A 168 -6.29 -2.52 2.61
C TYR A 168 -7.45 -2.92 3.53
N PHE A 169 -7.45 -2.45 4.78
CA PHE A 169 -8.55 -2.68 5.70
C PHE A 169 -9.29 -1.39 6.02
N THR A 170 -10.62 -1.44 5.92
CA THR A 170 -11.48 -0.45 6.57
C THR A 170 -11.48 -0.67 8.08
N PRO A 171 -11.93 0.30 8.90
CA PRO A 171 -12.10 0.08 10.33
C PRO A 171 -12.94 -1.17 10.66
N LYS A 172 -13.99 -1.42 9.88
CA LYS A 172 -14.86 -2.61 10.00
C LYS A 172 -14.11 -3.90 9.65
N GLY A 173 -13.38 -3.91 8.54
CA GLY A 173 -12.56 -5.07 8.14
C GLY A 173 -11.55 -5.46 9.22
N LYS A 174 -10.90 -4.47 9.86
CA LYS A 174 -9.99 -4.75 10.98
C LYS A 174 -10.69 -5.33 12.20
N GLU A 175 -11.87 -4.83 12.55
CA GLU A 175 -12.65 -5.37 13.66
C GLU A 175 -13.04 -6.84 13.40
N GLY A 176 -13.39 -7.17 12.15
CA GLY A 176 -13.63 -8.56 11.71
C GLY A 176 -12.39 -9.43 11.89
N MET A 177 -11.24 -9.00 11.36
CA MET A 177 -9.98 -9.74 11.50
C MET A 177 -9.59 -9.99 12.96
N ARG A 178 -9.76 -8.99 13.83
CA ARG A 178 -9.53 -9.11 15.27
C ARG A 178 -10.46 -10.12 15.93
N ALA A 179 -11.73 -10.13 15.56
CA ALA A 179 -12.72 -11.04 16.12
C ALA A 179 -12.47 -12.49 15.70
N ASP A 180 -12.10 -12.71 14.44
CA ASP A 180 -11.99 -14.04 13.85
C ASP A 180 -10.63 -14.70 14.10
N PHE A 181 -9.56 -13.90 14.15
CA PHE A 181 -8.18 -14.40 14.19
C PHE A 181 -7.36 -13.94 15.40
N GLY A 182 -7.86 -12.97 16.20
CA GLY A 182 -7.19 -12.51 17.41
C GLY A 182 -5.87 -11.75 17.16
N VAL A 183 -5.72 -11.18 15.97
CA VAL A 183 -4.58 -10.32 15.57
C VAL A 183 -4.64 -8.93 16.17
#